data_AF-A0A3P5Z011-F1
#
_entry.id   AF-A0A3P5Z011-F1
#
_cell.length_a   1.000
_cell.length_b   1.000
_cell.length_c   1.000
_cell.angle_alpha   90.00
_cell.angle_beta   90.00
_cell.angle_gamma   90.00
#
_symmetry.space_group_name_H-M   'P 1'
#
loop_
_entity.id
_entity.type
_entity.pdbx_description
1 polymer ?
#
loop_
_entity_poly.entity_id
_entity_poly.type
_entity_poly.pdbx_seq_one_letter_code
_entity_poly.pdbx_strand_id
1 'polypeptide(L)'
;MITKKEQNLTRERIKLSLKKVVLVQRERERERMAESGGRRIGVAVDFSECSKKALNWAIDNVVRDGDYLILITVAPNMNYEEGEMQLWETVGSPLIPLSEVSEASVMKKYGVKPDAETLDIANTAARQKSITVVMKIYWGDPREKICEAVEHIPLSSLVIGNRGLGGLKRMIMGSVSNHVVNNVACPVTVVKAHH
;
A
#
# COMPACT_ATOMS: atom_id res chain seq x y z
N MET A 1 -23.42 20.93 30.67
CA MET A 1 -22.16 21.30 29.98
C MET A 1 -21.13 20.25 30.34
N ILE A 2 -20.72 19.39 29.40
CA ILE A 2 -19.63 18.43 29.63
C ILE A 2 -18.33 19.22 29.73
N THR A 3 -17.53 18.99 30.76
CA THR A 3 -16.29 19.74 30.98
C THR A 3 -15.26 19.41 29.90
N LYS A 4 -14.39 20.36 29.52
CA LYS A 4 -13.27 20.12 28.57
C LYS A 4 -12.42 18.90 28.98
N LYS A 5 -12.33 18.63 30.28
CA LYS A 5 -11.61 17.48 30.85
C LYS A 5 -12.31 16.15 30.51
N GLU A 6 -13.64 16.07 30.67
CA GLU A 6 -14.43 14.89 30.29
C GLU A 6 -14.47 14.63 28.79
N GLN A 7 -14.48 15.70 27.97
CA GLN A 7 -14.35 15.57 26.51
C GLN A 7 -12.99 14.97 26.11
N ASN A 8 -11.89 15.40 26.75
CA ASN A 8 -10.56 14.85 26.49
C ASN A 8 -10.43 13.38 26.92
N LEU A 9 -10.94 13.02 28.10
CA LEU A 9 -10.96 11.62 28.58
C LEU A 9 -11.77 10.69 27.66
N THR A 10 -12.90 11.19 27.13
CA THR A 10 -13.73 10.43 26.18
C THR A 10 -13.00 10.21 24.85
N ARG A 11 -12.34 11.25 24.33
CA ARG A 11 -11.50 11.16 23.13
C ARG A 11 -10.36 10.16 23.32
N GLU A 12 -9.69 10.18 24.47
CA GLU A 12 -8.58 9.28 24.76
C GLU A 12 -9.02 7.80 24.87
N ARG A 13 -10.19 7.54 25.48
CA ARG A 13 -10.78 6.19 25.51
C ARG A 13 -11.17 5.67 24.12
N ILE A 14 -11.76 6.52 23.29
CA ILE A 14 -12.08 6.16 21.89
C ILE A 14 -10.79 5.83 21.13
N LYS A 15 -9.72 6.60 21.32
CA LYS A 15 -8.41 6.34 20.71
C LYS A 15 -7.82 4.99 21.13
N LEU A 16 -7.82 4.67 22.43
CA LEU A 16 -7.33 3.38 22.91
C LEU A 16 -8.15 2.20 22.35
N SER A 17 -9.47 2.36 22.27
CA SER A 17 -10.36 1.34 21.72
C SER A 17 -10.07 1.09 20.24
N LEU A 18 -9.94 2.15 19.44
CA LEU A 18 -9.61 2.04 18.02
C LEU A 18 -8.21 1.47 17.77
N LYS A 19 -7.20 1.87 18.55
CA LYS A 19 -5.85 1.27 18.50
C LYS A 19 -5.91 -0.23 18.74
N LYS A 20 -6.72 -0.67 19.71
CA LYS A 20 -6.91 -2.10 20.01
C LYS A 20 -7.59 -2.83 18.86
N VAL A 21 -8.61 -2.24 18.23
CA VAL A 21 -9.27 -2.82 17.04
C VAL A 21 -8.29 -2.99 15.88
N VAL A 22 -7.47 -1.99 15.60
CA VAL A 22 -6.47 -2.04 14.51
C VAL A 22 -5.38 -3.07 14.80
N LEU A 23 -4.87 -3.14 16.04
CA LEU A 23 -3.92 -4.16 16.45
C LEU A 23 -4.49 -5.58 16.27
N VAL A 24 -5.74 -5.79 16.69
CA VAL A 24 -6.43 -7.09 16.51
C VAL A 24 -6.66 -7.42 15.03
N GLN A 25 -7.04 -6.44 14.20
CA GLN A 25 -7.15 -6.66 12.75
C GLN A 25 -5.79 -7.00 12.13
N ARG A 26 -4.73 -6.31 12.54
CA ARG A 26 -3.36 -6.57 12.09
C ARG A 26 -2.87 -7.96 12.50
N GLU A 27 -3.13 -8.37 13.73
CA GLU A 27 -2.81 -9.74 14.19
C GLU A 27 -3.56 -10.77 13.36
N ARG A 28 -4.86 -10.57 13.11
CA ARG A 28 -5.67 -11.45 12.25
C ARG A 28 -5.22 -11.46 10.78
N GLU A 29 -4.82 -10.32 10.22
CA GLU A 29 -4.25 -10.23 8.87
C GLU A 29 -2.90 -10.95 8.81
N ARG A 30 -2.05 -10.75 9.82
CA ARG A 30 -0.76 -11.44 9.95
C ARG A 30 -0.93 -12.94 10.10
N GLU A 31 -1.86 -13.40 10.92
CA GLU A 31 -2.20 -14.81 11.12
C GLU A 31 -2.73 -15.41 9.81
N ARG A 32 -3.74 -14.81 9.18
CA ARG A 32 -4.27 -15.28 7.88
C ARG A 32 -3.22 -15.33 6.78
N MET A 33 -2.32 -14.35 6.73
CA MET A 33 -1.21 -14.32 5.76
C MET A 33 -0.01 -15.17 6.19
N ALA A 34 0.07 -15.64 7.42
CA ALA A 34 1.13 -16.55 7.90
C ALA A 34 0.69 -18.00 7.74
N GLU A 35 -0.59 -18.30 7.97
CA GLU A 35 -1.21 -19.61 7.74
C GLU A 35 -1.17 -20.05 6.27
N SER A 36 -1.18 -19.09 5.33
CA SER A 36 -1.13 -19.39 3.90
C SER A 36 0.26 -19.70 3.35
N GLY A 37 1.34 -19.49 4.12
CA GLY A 37 2.73 -19.82 3.74
C GLY A 37 3.31 -19.07 2.53
N GLY A 38 2.49 -18.29 1.81
CA GLY A 38 2.86 -17.58 0.58
C GLY A 38 3.79 -16.40 0.80
N ARG A 39 4.66 -16.12 -0.18
CA ARG A 39 5.57 -14.96 -0.11
C ARG A 39 4.78 -13.67 -0.32
N ARG A 40 5.25 -12.59 0.29
CA ARG A 40 4.62 -11.26 0.18
C ARG A 40 5.44 -10.42 -0.78
N ILE A 41 4.92 -10.22 -1.98
CA ILE A 41 5.56 -9.44 -3.04
C ILE A 41 4.88 -8.08 -3.07
N GLY A 42 5.58 -7.03 -2.65
CA GLY A 42 5.07 -5.66 -2.71
C GLY A 42 5.35 -5.03 -4.06
N VAL A 43 4.41 -4.25 -4.58
CA VAL A 43 4.63 -3.37 -5.74
C VAL A 43 4.17 -1.97 -5.38
N ALA A 44 5.04 -0.97 -5.51
CA ALA A 44 4.63 0.42 -5.34
C ALA A 44 3.88 0.91 -6.58
N VAL A 45 2.64 1.38 -6.40
CA VAL A 45 1.75 1.79 -7.48
C VAL A 45 1.21 3.20 -7.25
N ASP A 46 1.51 4.10 -8.18
CA ASP A 46 1.01 5.48 -8.23
C ASP A 46 0.10 5.72 -9.45
N PHE A 47 -0.31 4.64 -10.12
CA PHE A 47 -1.14 4.62 -11.34
C PHE A 47 -0.48 5.29 -12.56
N SER A 48 0.83 5.55 -12.51
CA SER A 48 1.60 6.00 -13.66
C SER A 48 1.99 4.84 -14.57
N GLU A 49 2.32 5.14 -15.84
CA GLU A 49 2.89 4.18 -16.80
C GLU A 49 4.09 3.40 -16.23
N CYS A 50 4.95 4.07 -15.46
CA CYS A 50 6.12 3.44 -14.88
C CYS A 50 5.74 2.44 -13.79
N SER A 51 4.74 2.75 -12.96
CA SER A 51 4.24 1.80 -11.96
C SER A 51 3.51 0.61 -12.58
N LYS A 52 2.75 0.81 -13.67
CA LYS A 52 2.09 -0.27 -14.40
C LYS A 52 3.09 -1.22 -15.05
N LYS A 53 4.18 -0.68 -15.64
CA LYS A 53 5.30 -1.48 -16.13
C LYS A 53 5.99 -2.26 -15.00
N ALA A 54 6.17 -1.64 -13.83
CA ALA A 54 6.73 -2.33 -12.67
C ALA A 54 5.82 -3.45 -12.16
N LEU A 55 4.50 -3.23 -12.14
CA LEU A 55 3.50 -4.23 -11.78
C LEU A 55 3.52 -5.43 -12.72
N ASN A 56 3.46 -5.21 -14.03
CA ASN A 56 3.56 -6.28 -15.02
C ASN A 56 4.88 -7.06 -14.87
N TRP A 57 6.01 -6.34 -14.74
CA TRP A 57 7.30 -6.99 -14.55
C TRP A 57 7.34 -7.85 -13.29
N ALA A 58 6.79 -7.37 -12.16
CA ALA A 58 6.71 -8.13 -10.92
C ALA A 58 5.88 -9.40 -11.10
N ILE A 59 4.70 -9.27 -11.73
CA ILE A 59 3.82 -10.40 -12.04
C ILE A 59 4.59 -11.45 -12.85
N ASP A 60 5.33 -11.04 -13.89
CA ASP A 60 5.99 -11.97 -14.81
C ASP A 60 7.25 -12.62 -14.27
N ASN A 61 8.00 -11.93 -13.41
CA ASN A 61 9.36 -12.34 -13.05
C ASN A 61 9.53 -12.77 -11.58
N VAL A 62 8.67 -12.27 -10.69
CA VAL A 62 8.84 -12.45 -9.23
C VAL A 62 7.73 -13.29 -8.65
N VAL A 63 6.49 -12.99 -9.04
CA VAL A 63 5.28 -13.59 -8.50
C VAL A 63 5.11 -15.04 -8.96
N ARG A 64 4.72 -15.92 -8.04
CA ARG A 64 4.49 -17.35 -8.22
C ARG A 64 3.16 -17.76 -7.60
N ASP A 65 2.71 -18.96 -7.94
CA ASP A 65 1.52 -19.59 -7.35
C ASP A 65 1.55 -19.54 -5.81
N GLY A 66 0.42 -19.16 -5.21
CA GLY A 66 0.28 -19.00 -3.76
C GLY A 66 0.86 -17.71 -3.16
N ASP A 67 1.52 -16.85 -3.95
CA ASP A 67 2.00 -15.56 -3.43
C ASP A 67 0.87 -14.58 -3.12
N TYR A 68 1.18 -13.63 -2.23
CA TYR A 68 0.41 -12.42 -1.99
C TYR A 68 1.06 -11.26 -2.74
N LEU A 69 0.36 -10.73 -3.73
CA LEU A 69 0.74 -9.50 -4.43
C LEU A 69 0.09 -8.31 -3.72
N ILE A 70 0.92 -7.48 -3.09
CA ILE A 70 0.48 -6.34 -2.28
C ILE A 70 0.77 -5.06 -3.06
N LEU A 71 -0.29 -4.43 -3.58
CA LEU A 71 -0.21 -3.13 -4.24
C LEU A 71 -0.11 -2.05 -3.16
N ILE A 72 1.02 -1.35 -3.08
CA ILE A 72 1.27 -0.29 -2.10
C ILE A 72 1.10 1.05 -2.79
N THR A 73 0.09 1.80 -2.39
CA THR A 73 -0.21 3.14 -2.92
C THR A 73 -0.05 4.19 -1.84
N VAL A 74 0.57 5.32 -2.18
CA VAL A 74 0.67 6.47 -1.29
C VAL A 74 -0.20 7.59 -1.86
N ALA A 75 -1.25 7.95 -1.15
CA ALA A 75 -2.12 9.06 -1.46
C ALA A 75 -1.56 10.36 -0.84
N PRO A 76 -1.82 11.53 -1.44
CA PRO A 76 -1.56 12.80 -0.78
C PRO A 76 -2.42 12.90 0.49
N ASN A 77 -1.94 13.67 1.48
CA ASN A 77 -2.69 13.92 2.71
C ASN A 77 -4.08 14.45 2.38
N MET A 78 -5.11 13.72 2.81
CA MET A 78 -6.49 14.17 2.70
C MET A 78 -6.88 14.90 3.98
N ASN A 79 -7.46 16.09 3.86
CA ASN A 79 -8.05 16.83 4.98
C ASN A 79 -9.38 16.17 5.40
N TYR A 80 -9.36 14.90 5.83
CA TYR A 80 -10.55 14.26 6.40
C TYR A 80 -10.91 14.93 7.74
N GLU A 81 -12.19 15.15 7.98
CA GLU A 81 -12.67 15.65 9.27
C GLU A 81 -12.35 14.64 10.40
N GLU A 82 -11.95 15.17 11.56
CA GLU A 82 -11.24 14.46 12.64
C GLU A 82 -11.89 13.15 13.12
N GLY A 83 -11.13 12.04 13.11
CA GLY A 83 -11.50 10.80 13.81
C GLY A 83 -10.76 9.56 13.33
N GLU A 84 -10.91 9.23 12.04
CA GLU A 84 -10.20 8.10 11.42
C GLU A 84 -8.72 8.45 11.14
N MET A 85 -8.41 9.72 10.86
CA MET A 85 -7.08 10.26 10.52
C MET A 85 -5.91 9.71 11.35
N GLN A 86 -6.00 9.69 12.69
CA GLN A 86 -4.85 9.35 13.56
C GLN A 86 -4.40 7.87 13.46
N LEU A 87 -5.25 6.97 12.98
CA LEU A 87 -4.93 5.54 12.88
C LEU A 87 -4.23 5.22 11.56
N TRP A 88 -4.73 5.81 10.47
CA TRP A 88 -4.24 5.58 9.11
C TRP A 88 -2.91 6.29 8.87
N GLU A 89 -2.67 7.40 9.58
CA GLU A 89 -1.35 8.06 9.63
C GLU A 89 -0.23 7.15 10.16
N THR A 90 -0.56 6.24 11.09
CA THR A 90 0.44 5.39 11.76
C THR A 90 0.69 4.09 11.00
N VAL A 91 -0.35 3.45 10.43
CA VAL A 91 -0.21 2.09 9.87
C VAL A 91 -0.73 1.91 8.44
N GLY A 92 -1.33 2.94 7.84
CA GLY A 92 -2.04 2.85 6.56
C GLY A 92 -3.37 2.09 6.65
N SER A 93 -3.96 1.76 5.51
CA SER A 93 -5.24 1.05 5.38
C SER A 93 -5.21 -0.38 5.90
N PRO A 94 -6.34 -1.06 6.17
CA PRO A 94 -6.31 -2.52 6.16
C PRO A 94 -5.85 -3.03 4.78
N LEU A 95 -5.56 -4.32 4.66
CA LEU A 95 -5.34 -4.93 3.35
C LEU A 95 -6.68 -5.05 2.64
N ILE A 96 -6.88 -4.23 1.61
CA ILE A 96 -8.13 -4.14 0.87
C ILE A 96 -8.12 -5.23 -0.21
N PRO A 97 -9.05 -6.20 -0.19
CA PRO A 97 -9.15 -7.22 -1.24
C PRO A 97 -9.42 -6.61 -2.61
N LEU A 98 -8.86 -7.19 -3.69
CA LEU A 98 -9.02 -6.65 -5.05
C LEU A 98 -10.49 -6.46 -5.48
N SER A 99 -11.41 -7.28 -4.97
CA SER A 99 -12.86 -7.11 -5.17
C SER A 99 -13.37 -5.76 -4.65
N GLU A 100 -12.93 -5.35 -3.46
CA GLU A 100 -13.28 -4.06 -2.85
C GLU A 100 -12.52 -2.90 -3.52
N VAL A 101 -11.28 -3.12 -3.95
CA VAL A 101 -10.51 -2.10 -4.70
C VAL A 101 -11.20 -1.73 -6.02
N SER A 102 -11.92 -2.68 -6.62
CA SER A 102 -12.69 -2.45 -7.84
C SER A 102 -13.98 -1.66 -7.61
N GLU A 103 -14.41 -1.48 -6.35
CA GLU A 103 -15.60 -0.72 -5.98
C GLU A 103 -15.27 0.76 -5.75
N ALA A 104 -15.68 1.63 -6.68
CA ALA A 104 -15.42 3.06 -6.61
C ALA A 104 -15.97 3.74 -5.33
N SER A 105 -17.09 3.24 -4.79
CA SER A 105 -17.69 3.72 -3.54
C SER A 105 -16.81 3.43 -2.32
N VAL A 106 -16.11 2.29 -2.31
CA VAL A 106 -15.15 1.91 -1.27
C VAL A 106 -13.90 2.78 -1.39
N MET A 107 -13.33 2.87 -2.60
CA MET A 107 -12.08 3.62 -2.83
C MET A 107 -12.22 5.12 -2.60
N LYS A 108 -13.42 5.68 -2.79
CA LYS A 108 -13.74 7.07 -2.42
C LYS A 108 -13.49 7.37 -0.94
N LYS A 109 -13.67 6.39 -0.04
CA LYS A 109 -13.38 6.55 1.40
C LYS A 109 -11.89 6.74 1.68
N TYR A 110 -11.03 6.22 0.79
CA TYR A 110 -9.58 6.32 0.90
C TYR A 110 -8.99 7.49 0.11
N GLY A 111 -9.82 8.20 -0.66
CA GLY A 111 -9.35 9.32 -1.48
C GLY A 111 -8.48 8.87 -2.66
N VAL A 112 -8.53 7.59 -3.01
CA VAL A 112 -7.77 7.02 -4.12
C VAL A 112 -8.74 6.62 -5.22
N LYS A 113 -8.36 6.86 -6.48
CA LYS A 113 -9.09 6.38 -7.65
C LYS A 113 -8.15 5.50 -8.47
N PRO A 114 -8.15 4.18 -8.27
CA PRO A 114 -7.36 3.27 -9.10
C PRO A 114 -7.75 3.45 -10.57
N ASP A 115 -6.76 3.46 -11.46
CA ASP A 115 -7.04 3.49 -12.89
C ASP A 115 -7.50 2.11 -13.39
N ALA A 116 -8.27 2.10 -14.47
CA ALA A 116 -8.86 0.88 -15.01
C ALA A 116 -7.83 -0.14 -15.49
N GLU A 117 -6.67 0.31 -15.98
CA GLU A 117 -5.63 -0.57 -16.52
C GLU A 117 -4.88 -1.28 -15.40
N THR A 118 -4.54 -0.59 -14.31
CA THR A 118 -3.98 -1.22 -13.11
C THR A 118 -4.92 -2.28 -12.54
N LEU A 119 -6.23 -2.00 -12.48
CA LEU A 119 -7.22 -2.96 -12.02
C LEU A 119 -7.31 -4.18 -12.95
N ASP A 120 -7.27 -3.98 -14.27
CA ASP A 120 -7.31 -5.08 -15.24
C ASP A 120 -6.07 -5.98 -15.14
N ILE A 121 -4.87 -5.39 -15.03
CA ILE A 121 -3.61 -6.11 -14.80
C ILE A 121 -3.72 -6.97 -13.52
N ALA A 122 -4.15 -6.37 -12.42
CA ALA A 122 -4.30 -7.04 -11.13
C ALA A 122 -5.32 -8.19 -11.18
N ASN A 123 -6.49 -7.96 -11.78
CA ASN A 123 -7.55 -8.97 -11.90
C ASN A 123 -7.12 -10.13 -12.80
N THR A 124 -6.40 -9.83 -13.88
CA THR A 124 -5.87 -10.86 -14.77
C THR A 124 -4.81 -11.70 -14.07
N ALA A 125 -3.88 -11.08 -13.34
CA ALA A 125 -2.88 -11.80 -12.57
C ALA A 125 -3.49 -12.70 -11.48
N ALA A 126 -4.50 -12.20 -10.75
CA ALA A 126 -5.23 -12.97 -9.74
C ALA A 126 -5.84 -14.25 -10.33
N ARG A 127 -6.47 -14.14 -11.51
CA ARG A 127 -7.10 -15.28 -12.21
C ARG A 127 -6.08 -16.26 -12.80
N GLN A 128 -5.00 -15.76 -13.39
CA GLN A 128 -4.07 -16.58 -14.19
C GLN A 128 -2.97 -17.23 -13.37
N LYS A 129 -2.57 -16.66 -12.23
CA LYS A 129 -1.42 -17.13 -11.44
C LYS A 129 -1.80 -17.70 -10.07
N SER A 130 -3.10 -17.87 -9.79
CA SER A 130 -3.61 -18.36 -8.49
C SER A 130 -3.00 -17.60 -7.30
N ILE A 131 -2.90 -16.28 -7.42
CA ILE A 131 -2.34 -15.39 -6.40
C ILE A 131 -3.44 -14.62 -5.69
N THR A 132 -3.16 -14.20 -4.46
CA THR A 132 -4.02 -13.25 -3.75
C THR A 132 -3.52 -11.84 -4.00
N VAL A 133 -4.36 -10.98 -4.56
CA VAL A 133 -4.03 -9.57 -4.77
C VAL A 133 -4.79 -8.69 -3.77
N VAL A 134 -4.05 -7.84 -3.06
CA VAL A 134 -4.59 -6.87 -2.09
C VAL A 134 -3.95 -5.51 -2.28
N MET A 135 -4.64 -4.45 -1.88
CA MET A 135 -4.10 -3.09 -1.87
C MET A 135 -3.92 -2.58 -0.45
N LYS A 136 -2.80 -1.89 -0.22
CA LYS A 136 -2.48 -1.19 1.01
C LYS A 136 -2.22 0.27 0.67
N ILE A 137 -2.97 1.17 1.30
CA ILE A 137 -2.90 2.61 1.07
C ILE A 137 -2.23 3.28 2.28
N TYR A 138 -1.32 4.20 2.01
CA TYR A 138 -0.72 5.10 2.98
C TYR A 138 -0.98 6.56 2.56
N TRP A 139 -0.85 7.50 3.49
CA TRP A 139 -1.01 8.94 3.22
C TRP A 139 0.24 9.68 3.68
N GLY A 140 0.79 10.54 2.83
CA GLY A 140 1.97 11.36 3.17
C GLY A 140 3.02 11.39 2.06
N ASP A 141 4.29 11.56 2.45
CA ASP A 141 5.41 11.53 1.50
C ASP A 141 5.67 10.09 1.05
N PRO A 142 5.64 9.79 -0.26
CA PRO A 142 5.90 8.44 -0.77
C PRO A 142 7.26 7.85 -0.37
N ARG A 143 8.28 8.68 -0.15
CA ARG A 143 9.62 8.23 0.29
C ARG A 143 9.54 7.57 1.66
N GLU A 144 8.87 8.22 2.59
CA GLU A 144 8.73 7.77 3.97
C GLU A 144 7.72 6.62 4.04
N LYS A 145 6.55 6.79 3.41
CA LYS A 145 5.44 5.85 3.54
C LYS A 145 5.67 4.50 2.87
N ILE A 146 6.49 4.44 1.81
CA ILE A 146 6.91 3.14 1.26
C ILE A 146 7.88 2.42 2.22
N CYS A 147 8.78 3.14 2.89
CA CYS A 147 9.67 2.53 3.89
C CYS A 147 8.87 1.99 5.08
N GLU A 148 7.93 2.79 5.60
CA GLU A 148 6.99 2.35 6.63
C GLU A 148 6.18 1.12 6.19
N ALA A 149 5.76 1.04 4.92
CA ALA A 149 5.04 -0.12 4.40
C ALA A 149 5.86 -1.42 4.52
N VAL A 150 7.16 -1.37 4.23
CA VAL A 150 8.08 -2.51 4.35
C VAL A 150 8.28 -2.91 5.82
N GLU A 151 8.28 -1.95 6.75
CA GLU A 151 8.37 -2.25 8.19
C GLU A 151 7.07 -2.87 8.72
N HIS A 152 5.93 -2.38 8.26
CA HIS A 152 4.62 -2.83 8.71
C HIS A 152 4.26 -4.21 8.17
N ILE A 153 4.62 -4.47 6.90
CA ILE A 153 4.34 -5.69 6.16
C ILE A 153 5.69 -6.33 5.83
N PRO A 154 6.03 -7.50 6.42
CA PRO A 154 7.31 -8.13 6.13
C PRO A 154 7.27 -8.74 4.72
N LEU A 155 7.70 -7.94 3.75
CA LEU A 155 7.79 -8.29 2.34
C LEU A 155 9.00 -9.17 2.07
N SER A 156 8.82 -10.17 1.21
CA SER A 156 9.92 -10.97 0.67
C SER A 156 10.70 -10.20 -0.40
N SER A 157 10.03 -9.30 -1.12
CA SER A 157 10.65 -8.33 -2.02
C SER A 157 9.69 -7.18 -2.33
N LEU A 158 10.24 -6.01 -2.67
CA LEU A 158 9.52 -4.84 -3.14
C LEU A 158 9.93 -4.52 -4.57
N VAL A 159 8.96 -4.31 -5.46
CA VAL A 159 9.18 -3.85 -6.84
C VAL A 159 8.68 -2.42 -6.98
N ILE A 160 9.50 -1.54 -7.56
CA ILE A 160 9.16 -0.13 -7.77
C ILE A 160 9.55 0.33 -9.17
N GLY A 161 8.79 1.29 -9.71
CA GLY A 161 9.16 1.96 -10.94
C GLY A 161 10.38 2.88 -10.74
N ASN A 162 11.14 3.10 -11.80
CA ASN A 162 12.26 4.04 -11.76
C ASN A 162 11.82 5.51 -11.67
N ARG A 163 10.56 5.81 -12.01
CA ARG A 163 9.93 7.14 -11.94
C ARG A 163 8.44 7.01 -11.61
N GLY A 164 7.84 8.11 -11.18
CA GLY A 164 6.40 8.29 -11.03
C GLY A 164 5.90 9.44 -11.91
N LEU A 165 4.85 10.13 -11.45
CA LEU A 165 4.15 11.21 -12.17
C LEU A 165 5.00 12.45 -12.55
N GLY A 166 6.22 12.61 -12.01
CA GLY A 166 7.05 13.83 -12.11
C GLY A 166 7.92 14.05 -13.38
N GLY A 167 7.78 13.25 -14.43
CA GLY A 167 8.12 13.66 -15.82
C GLY A 167 9.54 14.12 -16.23
N LEU A 168 10.60 14.03 -15.42
CA LEU A 168 11.95 14.46 -15.86
C LEU A 168 12.70 13.40 -16.70
N LYS A 169 13.01 13.73 -17.96
CA LYS A 169 13.68 12.86 -18.94
C LYS A 169 15.18 12.60 -18.70
N ARG A 170 15.86 13.28 -17.76
CA ARG A 170 17.34 13.35 -17.76
C ARG A 170 18.10 12.83 -16.52
N MET A 171 17.46 12.10 -15.60
CA MET A 171 18.18 11.59 -14.40
C MET A 171 18.07 10.07 -14.17
N ILE A 172 19.20 9.53 -13.70
CA ILE A 172 19.41 8.29 -12.93
C ILE A 172 18.35 8.21 -11.81
N MET A 173 17.76 7.03 -11.58
CA MET A 173 16.82 6.64 -10.50
C MET A 173 15.99 7.77 -9.82
N GLY A 174 14.66 7.74 -9.94
CA GLY A 174 13.77 8.76 -9.35
C GLY A 174 13.93 8.93 -7.84
N SER A 175 13.52 10.08 -7.30
CA SER A 175 13.73 10.44 -5.88
C SER A 175 13.15 9.42 -4.90
N VAL A 176 11.95 8.88 -5.20
CA VAL A 176 11.30 7.85 -4.39
C VAL A 176 12.06 6.54 -4.46
N SER A 177 12.39 6.05 -5.66
CA SER A 177 13.11 4.78 -5.80
C SER A 177 14.51 4.84 -5.24
N ASN A 178 15.21 5.96 -5.41
CA ASN A 178 16.51 6.18 -4.78
C ASN A 178 16.43 6.18 -3.26
N HIS A 179 15.43 6.86 -2.68
CA HIS A 179 15.26 6.85 -1.24
C HIS A 179 14.94 5.44 -0.72
N VAL A 180 13.97 4.75 -1.32
CA VAL A 180 13.55 3.41 -0.89
C VAL A 180 14.69 2.40 -0.94
N VAL A 181 15.42 2.32 -2.06
CA VAL A 181 16.55 1.36 -2.23
C VAL A 181 17.61 1.51 -1.14
N ASN A 182 17.82 2.73 -0.62
CA ASN A 182 18.85 2.99 0.39
C ASN A 182 18.34 2.84 1.84
N ASN A 183 17.03 2.73 2.07
CA ASN A 183 16.44 2.82 3.42
C ASN A 183 15.61 1.61 3.84
N VAL A 184 15.27 0.68 2.93
CA VAL A 184 14.45 -0.49 3.28
C VAL A 184 15.29 -1.77 3.39
N ALA A 185 14.91 -2.65 4.32
CA ALA A 185 15.63 -3.89 4.60
C ALA A 185 15.30 -5.04 3.63
N CYS A 186 14.16 -4.99 2.94
CA CYS A 186 13.77 -6.05 1.99
C CYS A 186 14.48 -5.86 0.63
N PRO A 187 14.70 -6.94 -0.14
CA PRO A 187 15.21 -6.83 -1.51
C PRO A 187 14.32 -5.94 -2.39
N VAL A 188 14.91 -4.90 -2.98
CA VAL A 188 14.21 -3.95 -3.88
C VAL A 188 14.62 -4.16 -5.32
N THR A 189 13.63 -4.31 -6.21
CA THR A 189 13.84 -4.27 -7.65
C THR A 189 13.32 -2.96 -8.24
N VAL A 190 14.17 -2.25 -8.97
CA VAL A 190 13.79 -1.03 -9.69
C VAL A 190 13.60 -1.34 -11.17
N VAL A 191 12.37 -1.24 -11.65
CA VAL A 191 12.01 -1.50 -13.05
C VAL A 191 12.17 -0.22 -13.86
N LYS A 192 12.99 -0.29 -14.90
CA LYS A 192 13.18 0.82 -15.84
C LYS A 192 12.08 0.80 -16.90
N ALA A 193 11.30 1.88 -16.97
CA ALA A 193 10.45 2.13 -18.12
C ALA A 193 11.31 2.57 -19.31
N HIS A 194 11.60 1.64 -20.22
CA HIS A 194 12.08 2.00 -21.56
C HIS A 194 10.97 2.81 -22.25
N HIS A 195 11.35 3.96 -22.79
CA HIS A 195 10.54 4.78 -23.69
C HIS A 195 10.83 4.37 -25.12
#